data_AF-A0A923X0D9-F1
#
_entry.id   AF-A0A923X0D9-F1
#
_cell.length_a   1.000
_cell.length_b   1.000
_cell.length_c   1.000
_cell.angle_alpha   90.00
_cell.angle_beta   90.00
_cell.angle_gamma   90.00
#
_symmetry.space_group_name_H-M   'P 1'
#
loop_
_entity.id
_entity.type
_entity.pdbx_description
1 polymer ?
#
loop_
_entity_poly.entity_id
_entity_poly.type
_entity_poly.pdbx_seq_one_letter_code
_entity_poly.pdbx_strand_id
1 'polypeptide(L)'
;MPERDMTELSEAVIASSEFRHLLWLAMEIDDAELERIVQEELPRLAIHGITEDGVVTAFVAFDQRAVPVIIEYIAVSSDARGKG
;
A
#
# COMPACT_ATOMS: atom_id res chain seq x y z
N MET A 1 -3.07 9.77 21.14
CA MET A 1 -3.08 8.98 19.89
C MET A 1 -2.05 7.89 20.09
N PRO A 2 -2.38 6.59 19.99
CA PRO A 2 -1.33 5.58 19.96
C PRO A 2 -0.40 5.87 18.77
N GLU A 3 0.90 5.64 18.97
CA GLU A 3 1.90 5.75 17.92
C GLU A 3 1.60 4.65 16.88
N ARG A 4 1.33 5.06 15.64
CA ARG A 4 1.08 4.14 14.53
C ARG A 4 2.40 3.89 13.84
N ASP A 5 3.01 2.76 14.14
CA ASP A 5 4.26 2.38 13.49
C ASP A 5 4.00 1.88 12.08
N MET A 6 4.74 2.44 11.13
CA MET A 6 4.73 1.98 9.75
C MET A 6 5.77 0.87 9.60
N THR A 7 5.31 -0.32 9.21
CA THR A 7 6.14 -1.52 9.11
C THR A 7 6.08 -2.12 7.71
N GLU A 8 7.06 -2.95 7.36
CA GLU A 8 7.01 -3.74 6.13
C GLU A 8 5.78 -4.66 6.13
N LEU A 9 5.04 -4.66 5.02
CA LEU A 9 3.88 -5.52 4.85
C LEU A 9 4.32 -6.88 4.32
N SER A 10 3.73 -7.95 4.86
CA SER A 10 3.98 -9.30 4.37
C SER A 10 3.25 -9.55 3.05
N GLU A 11 3.75 -10.52 2.27
CA GLU A 11 3.10 -10.95 1.02
C GLU A 11 1.64 -11.35 1.22
N ALA A 12 1.30 -11.97 2.36
CA ALA A 12 -0.07 -12.35 2.70
C ALA A 12 -1.00 -11.13 2.86
N VAL A 13 -0.49 -10.02 3.42
CA VAL A 13 -1.25 -8.77 3.54
C VAL A 13 -1.38 -8.10 2.17
N ILE A 14 -0.31 -8.06 1.38
CA ILE A 14 -0.32 -7.48 0.02
C ILE A 14 -1.30 -8.23 -0.90
N ALA A 15 -1.42 -9.55 -0.73
CA ALA A 15 -2.36 -10.37 -1.49
C ALA A 15 -3.83 -10.26 -1.02
N SER A 16 -4.11 -9.55 0.08
CA SER A 16 -5.44 -9.48 0.67
C SER A 16 -6.39 -8.59 -0.14
N SER A 17 -7.70 -8.84 -0.01
CA SER A 17 -8.75 -8.03 -0.62
C SER A 17 -8.74 -6.58 -0.13
N GLU A 18 -8.39 -6.38 1.14
CA GLU A 18 -8.34 -5.07 1.79
C GLU A 18 -7.22 -4.22 1.21
N PHE A 19 -6.04 -4.81 1.01
CA PHE A 19 -4.93 -4.12 0.35
C PHE A 19 -5.27 -3.77 -1.10
N ARG A 20 -5.82 -4.72 -1.86
CA ARG A 20 -6.26 -4.50 -3.25
C ARG A 20 -7.29 -3.38 -3.34
N HIS A 21 -8.26 -3.35 -2.44
CA HIS A 21 -9.27 -2.29 -2.39
C HIS A 21 -8.63 -0.92 -2.10
N LEU A 22 -7.66 -0.87 -1.18
CA LEU A 22 -6.98 0.37 -0.85
C LEU A 22 -6.13 0.91 -2.03
N LEU A 23 -5.44 0.02 -2.75
CA LEU A 23 -4.71 0.38 -3.97
C LEU A 23 -5.64 0.89 -5.08
N TRP A 24 -6.77 0.19 -5.28
CA TRP A 24 -7.81 0.63 -6.22
C TRP A 24 -8.34 2.02 -5.90
N LEU A 25 -8.63 2.31 -4.63
CA LEU A 25 -9.07 3.63 -4.17
C LEU A 25 -8.05 4.75 -4.43
N ALA A 26 -6.76 4.42 -4.49
CA ALA A 26 -5.70 5.40 -4.72
C ALA A 26 -5.50 5.72 -6.21
N MET A 27 -5.81 4.78 -7.09
CA MET A 27 -5.46 4.86 -8.50
C MET A 27 -6.65 5.07 -9.44
N GLU A 28 -7.89 4.79 -8.99
CA GLU A 28 -9.11 4.86 -9.80
C GLU A 28 -8.99 4.08 -11.13
N ILE A 29 -8.26 2.96 -11.12
CA ILE A 29 -8.02 2.08 -12.28
C ILE A 29 -9.02 0.93 -12.36
N ASP A 30 -9.03 0.23 -13.50
CA ASP A 30 -9.81 -0.99 -13.66
C ASP A 30 -9.14 -2.21 -13.02
N ASP A 31 -9.91 -3.30 -12.91
CA ASP A 31 -9.45 -4.54 -12.27
C ASP A 31 -8.28 -5.21 -13.01
N ALA A 32 -8.18 -5.04 -14.33
CA ALA A 32 -7.13 -5.68 -15.12
C ALA A 32 -5.77 -5.01 -14.87
N GLU A 33 -5.77 -3.68 -14.82
CA GLU A 33 -4.57 -2.90 -14.51
C GLU A 33 -4.18 -3.07 -13.03
N LEU A 34 -5.16 -3.15 -12.13
CA LEU A 34 -4.92 -3.44 -10.72
C LEU A 34 -4.22 -4.80 -10.55
N GLU A 35 -4.72 -5.85 -11.21
CA GLU A 35 -4.10 -7.18 -11.15
C GLU A 35 -2.67 -7.16 -11.73
N ARG A 36 -2.45 -6.44 -12.83
CA ARG A 36 -1.10 -6.29 -13.42
C ARG A 36 -0.13 -5.66 -12.43
N ILE A 37 -0.53 -4.57 -11.77
CA ILE A 37 0.31 -3.89 -10.77
C ILE A 37 0.64 -4.84 -9.62
N VAL A 38 -0.36 -5.55 -9.10
CA VAL A 38 -0.19 -6.49 -7.97
C VAL A 38 0.77 -7.64 -8.34
N GLN A 39 0.68 -8.17 -9.55
CA GLN A 39 1.48 -9.33 -9.98
C GLN A 39 2.88 -8.97 -10.50
N GLU A 40 3.03 -7.84 -11.17
CA GLU A 40 4.24 -7.52 -11.93
C GLU A 40 5.09 -6.43 -11.28
N GLU A 41 4.45 -5.44 -10.67
CA GLU A 41 5.12 -4.24 -10.16
C GLU A 41 5.39 -4.33 -8.66
N LEU A 42 4.36 -4.58 -7.85
CA LEU A 42 4.48 -4.64 -6.39
C LEU A 42 5.58 -5.58 -5.89
N PRO A 43 5.80 -6.78 -6.47
CA PRO A 43 6.88 -7.67 -6.02
C PRO A 43 8.30 -7.10 -6.18
N ARG A 44 8.44 -5.97 -6.91
CA ARG A 44 9.72 -5.28 -7.12
C ARG A 44 9.93 -4.11 -6.17
N LEU A 45 8.90 -3.70 -5.45
CA LEU A 45 8.91 -2.53 -4.57
C LEU A 45 9.03 -2.94 -3.10
N ALA A 46 9.60 -2.05 -2.29
CA ALA A 46 9.44 -2.13 -0.85
C ALA A 46 8.08 -1.55 -0.49
N ILE A 47 7.28 -2.28 0.31
CA ILE A 47 5.94 -1.87 0.69
C ILE A 47 5.84 -1.80 2.20
N HIS A 48 5.65 -0.59 2.71
CA HIS A 48 5.43 -0.34 4.13
C HIS A 48 4.00 0.17 4.36
N GLY A 49 3.41 -0.16 5.51
CA GLY A 49 2.06 0.27 5.82
C GLY A 49 1.73 0.23 7.31
N ILE A 50 0.52 0.71 7.60
CA ILE A 50 -0.07 0.72 8.94
C ILE A 50 -1.21 -0.27 8.94
N THR A 51 -1.18 -1.19 9.91
CA THR A 51 -2.24 -2.18 10.13
C THR A 51 -2.99 -1.85 11.42
N GLU A 52 -4.30 -1.71 11.34
CA GLU A 52 -5.19 -1.54 12.50
C GLU A 52 -6.15 -2.72 12.57
N ASP A 53 -6.22 -3.41 13.71
CA ASP A 53 -7.08 -4.60 13.91
C ASP A 53 -6.92 -5.68 12.82
N GLY A 54 -5.70 -5.82 12.28
CA GLY A 54 -5.37 -6.78 11.21
C GLY A 54 -5.69 -6.29 9.80
N VAL A 55 -6.19 -5.06 9.63
CA VAL A 55 -6.54 -4.45 8.35
C VAL A 55 -5.56 -3.34 8.00
N VAL A 56 -5.02 -3.36 6.78
CA VAL A 56 -4.19 -2.26 6.27
C VAL A 56 -5.04 -1.01 6.07
N THR A 57 -4.63 0.09 6.71
CA THR A 57 -5.32 1.39 6.63
C THR A 57 -4.53 2.43 5.86
N ALA A 58 -3.22 2.23 5.70
CA ALA A 58 -2.36 3.06 4.87
C ALA A 58 -1.18 2.23 4.35
N PHE A 59 -0.66 2.58 3.17
CA PHE A 59 0.60 2.04 2.68
C PHE A 59 1.35 3.02 1.79
N VAL A 60 2.64 2.77 1.63
CA VAL A 60 3.52 3.37 0.64
C VAL A 60 4.33 2.25 -0.03
N ALA A 61 4.44 2.30 -1.35
CA ALA A 61 5.27 1.43 -2.14
C ALA A 61 6.31 2.26 -2.89
N PHE A 62 7.59 1.87 -2.78
CA PHE A 62 8.71 2.65 -3.31
C PHE A 62 9.85 1.76 -3.79
N ASP A 63 10.59 2.24 -4.78
CA ASP A 63 11.83 1.59 -5.22
C ASP A 63 12.99 2.01 -4.31
N GLN A 64 13.34 1.13 -3.37
CA GLN A 64 14.47 1.32 -2.46
C GLN A 64 15.84 1.28 -3.13
N ARG A 65 15.93 0.82 -4.39
CA ARG A 65 17.18 0.73 -5.16
C ARG A 65 17.41 1.96 -6.02
N ALA A 66 16.37 2.75 -6.28
CA ALA A 66 16.46 4.00 -7.03
C ALA A 66 17.19 5.09 -6.23
N VAL A 67 17.97 5.90 -6.94
CA VAL A 67 18.61 7.12 -6.40
C VAL A 67 18.28 8.29 -7.32
N PRO A 68 17.37 9.21 -6.93
CA PRO A 68 16.66 9.28 -5.64
C PRO A 68 15.63 8.16 -5.47
N VAL A 69 15.20 7.92 -4.21
CA VAL A 69 14.07 7.02 -3.92
C VAL A 69 12.81 7.55 -4.60
N ILE A 70 12.09 6.67 -5.29
CA ILE A 70 10.86 6.99 -6.01
C ILE A 70 9.69 6.31 -5.29
N ILE A 71 8.72 7.10 -4.85
CA ILE A 71 7.44 6.60 -4.35
C ILE A 71 6.54 6.38 -5.57
N GLU A 72 6.21 5.12 -5.82
CA GLU A 72 5.34 4.75 -6.94
C GLU A 72 3.86 4.81 -6.51
N TYR A 73 3.56 4.37 -5.29
CA TYR A 73 2.19 4.32 -4.78
C TYR A 73 2.12 4.77 -3.33
N ILE A 74 1.06 5.51 -3.00
CA ILE A 74 0.71 5.87 -1.63
C ILE A 74 -0.81 5.94 -1.49
N ALA A 75 -1.34 5.33 -0.44
CA ALA A 75 -2.77 5.29 -0.19
C ALA A 75 -3.07 5.35 1.31
N VAL A 76 -4.19 5.98 1.66
CA VAL A 76 -4.74 6.04 3.01
C VAL A 76 -6.25 5.85 2.92
N SER A 77 -6.78 4.95 3.76
CA SER A 77 -8.21 4.66 3.86
C SER A 77 -8.97 5.91 4.27
N SER A 78 -10.22 6.05 3.83
CA SER A 78 -11.06 7.21 4.15
C SER A 78 -11.11 7.50 5.66
N ASP A 79 -11.15 6.44 6.47
CA ASP A 79 -11.35 6.50 7.92
C ASP A 79 -10.06 6.87 8.67
N ALA A 80 -8.92 6.75 8.00
CA ALA A 80 -7.60 7.13 8.49
C ALA A 80 -7.16 8.53 8.01
N ARG A 81 -7.82 9.11 7.01
CA ARG A 81 -7.48 10.46 6.49
C ARG A 81 -7.61 11.55 7.55
N GLY A 82 -6.80 12.60 7.40
CA GLY A 82 -6.83 13.80 8.26
C GLY A 82 -6.17 13.63 9.63
N LYS A 83 -5.42 12.54 9.83
CA LYS A 83 -4.76 12.21 11.11
C LYS A 83 -3.25 12.50 11.11
N GLY A 84 -2.74 13.20 10.09
CA GLY A 84 -1.31 13.41 9.85
C GLY A 84 -0.68 12.19 9.22
#